data_AF-A0A2J6HI18-F1
#
_entry.id   AF-A0A2J6HI18-F1
#
_cell.length_a   1.000
_cell.length_b   1.000
_cell.length_c   1.000
_cell.angle_alpha   90.00
_cell.angle_beta   90.00
_cell.angle_gamma   90.00
#
_symmetry.space_group_name_H-M   'P 1'
#
loop_
_entity.id
_entity.type
_entity.pdbx_description
1 polymer ?
#
loop_
_entity_poly.entity_id
_entity_poly.type
_entity_poly.pdbx_seq_one_letter_code
_entity_poly.pdbx_strand_id
1 'polypeptide(L)'
;MFNQKFNAMKCVLVSFLFFALHSFSFPQQFGWQDISANIPQNNEFPPDLCDLFFVSDDVGWITTTSYNEIFKTTDGGATFSTQTTL
;
A
#
# COMPACT_ATOMS: atom_id res chain seq x y z
N MET A 1 23.70 23.87 -37.95
CA MET A 1 24.10 23.08 -36.76
C MET A 1 23.40 23.50 -35.46
N PHE A 2 23.09 24.79 -35.25
CA PHE A 2 22.43 25.32 -34.04
C PHE A 2 20.99 24.81 -33.82
N ASN A 3 20.13 24.83 -34.85
CA ASN A 3 18.73 24.36 -34.77
C ASN A 3 18.60 22.85 -34.47
N GLN A 4 19.55 22.03 -34.92
CA GLN A 4 19.60 20.59 -34.63
C GLN A 4 19.87 20.35 -33.13
N LYS A 5 20.79 21.10 -32.53
CA LYS A 5 21.07 21.04 -31.08
C LYS A 5 19.90 21.55 -30.23
N PHE A 6 19.22 22.59 -30.69
CA PHE A 6 18.03 23.14 -30.00
C PHE A 6 16.84 22.18 -30.01
N ASN A 7 16.58 21.51 -31.14
CA ASN A 7 15.54 20.48 -31.22
C ASN A 7 15.90 19.23 -30.41
N ALA A 8 17.17 18.81 -30.41
CA ALA A 8 17.63 17.71 -29.56
C ALA A 8 17.42 18.00 -28.06
N MET A 9 17.70 19.24 -27.61
CA MET A 9 17.52 19.66 -26.22
C MET A 9 16.03 19.69 -25.78
N LYS A 10 15.12 20.06 -26.69
CA LYS A 10 13.67 19.98 -26.45
C LYS A 10 13.20 18.54 -26.28
N CYS A 11 13.69 17.62 -27.11
CA CYS A 11 13.34 16.20 -27.00
C CYS A 11 13.79 15.61 -25.65
N VAL A 12 14.98 15.98 -25.16
CA VAL A 12 15.48 15.52 -23.85
C VAL A 12 14.61 16.01 -22.69
N LEU A 13 14.16 17.27 -22.73
CA LEU A 13 13.27 17.85 -21.72
C LEU A 13 11.89 17.18 -21.69
N VAL A 14 11.34 16.85 -22.87
CA VAL A 14 10.06 16.14 -22.98
C VAL A 14 10.16 14.71 -22.41
N SER A 15 11.28 14.01 -22.67
CA SER A 15 11.52 12.68 -22.09
C SER A 15 11.62 12.69 -20.56
N PHE A 16 12.24 13.73 -19.99
CA PHE A 16 12.35 13.90 -18.52
C PHE A 16 10.99 14.16 -17.87
N LEU A 17 10.16 15.00 -18.49
CA LEU A 17 8.79 15.28 -18.03
C LEU A 17 7.91 14.03 -18.11
N PHE A 18 8.08 13.20 -19.14
CA PHE A 18 7.38 11.92 -19.23
C PHE A 18 7.77 11.02 -18.06
N PHE A 19 9.05 10.80 -17.80
CA PHE A 19 9.50 9.96 -16.67
C PHE A 19 9.08 10.51 -15.29
N ALA A 20 9.03 11.83 -15.12
CA ALA A 20 8.62 12.47 -13.87
C ALA A 20 7.12 12.33 -13.57
N LEU A 21 6.30 12.00 -14.57
CA LEU A 21 4.84 11.85 -14.43
C LEU A 21 4.39 10.39 -14.29
N HIS A 22 5.29 9.42 -14.41
CA HIS A 22 4.93 8.02 -14.23
C HIS A 22 5.15 7.65 -12.76
N SER A 23 4.05 7.43 -12.05
CA SER A 23 4.09 6.70 -10.79
C SER A 23 4.72 5.33 -11.07
N PHE A 24 5.87 5.07 -10.46
CA PHE A 24 6.48 3.74 -10.50
C PHE A 24 5.55 2.75 -9.80
N SER A 25 4.81 1.99 -10.58
CA SER A 25 4.10 0.81 -10.11
C SER A 25 5.13 -0.32 -10.03
N PHE A 26 5.57 -0.67 -8.82
CA PHE A 26 6.30 -1.92 -8.63
C PHE A 26 5.31 -3.07 -8.86
N PRO A 27 5.62 -4.04 -9.74
CA PRO A 27 4.81 -5.26 -9.80
C PRO A 27 4.82 -5.92 -8.42
N GLN A 28 3.65 -6.33 -7.94
CA GLN A 28 3.55 -7.06 -6.68
C GLN A 28 4.54 -8.23 -6.68
N GLN A 29 5.47 -8.23 -5.73
CA GLN A 29 6.45 -9.31 -5.61
C GLN A 29 5.69 -10.58 -5.21
N PHE A 30 5.71 -11.62 -6.05
CA PHE A 30 5.12 -12.91 -5.70
C PHE A 30 5.83 -13.48 -4.46
N GLY A 31 5.06 -13.72 -3.40
CA GLY A 31 5.57 -14.29 -2.15
C GLY A 31 4.78 -13.84 -0.93
N TRP A 32 5.13 -14.39 0.22
CA TRP A 32 4.63 -13.90 1.51
C TRP A 32 5.37 -12.62 1.88
N GLN A 33 4.61 -11.56 2.16
CA GLN A 33 5.12 -10.32 2.74
C GLN A 33 4.78 -10.30 4.23
N ASP A 34 5.74 -9.90 5.06
CA ASP A 34 5.46 -9.61 6.48
C ASP A 34 4.65 -8.31 6.58
N ILE A 35 3.48 -8.39 7.21
CA ILE A 35 2.56 -7.27 7.44
C ILE A 35 2.44 -6.91 8.92
N SER A 36 3.27 -7.49 9.80
CA SER A 36 3.19 -7.27 11.25
C SER A 36 3.28 -5.80 11.65
N ALA A 37 4.00 -4.98 10.87
CA ALA A 37 4.11 -3.54 11.05
C ALA A 37 2.87 -2.73 10.61
N ASN A 38 1.99 -3.34 9.80
CA ASN A 38 0.82 -2.70 9.21
C ASN A 38 -0.47 -2.99 9.98
N ILE A 39 -0.40 -3.84 11.01
CA ILE A 39 -1.49 -4.14 11.93
C ILE A 39 -1.26 -3.33 13.21
N PRO A 40 -2.28 -2.61 13.71
CA PRO A 40 -2.15 -1.89 14.97
C PRO A 40 -1.72 -2.84 16.10
N GLN A 41 -0.63 -2.49 16.79
CA GLN A 41 -0.14 -3.24 17.94
C GLN A 41 -0.45 -2.45 19.22
N ASN A 42 -0.84 -3.15 20.27
CA ASN A 42 -0.66 -2.64 21.62
C ASN A 42 0.79 -2.94 22.04
N ASN A 43 1.43 -2.04 22.78
CA ASN A 43 2.87 -2.11 23.12
C ASN A 43 3.23 -3.27 24.08
N GLU A 44 2.30 -4.19 24.34
CA GLU A 44 2.43 -5.25 25.32
C GLU A 44 2.55 -6.62 24.66
N PHE A 45 1.74 -6.92 23.63
CA PHE A 45 1.80 -8.18 22.89
C PHE A 45 1.35 -8.01 21.42
N PRO A 46 1.90 -8.80 20.48
CA PRO A 46 1.32 -8.87 19.14
C PRO A 46 -0.14 -9.35 19.22
N PRO A 47 -1.05 -8.78 18.42
CA PRO A 47 -2.46 -9.13 18.48
C PRO A 47 -2.66 -10.60 18.10
N ASP A 48 -3.56 -11.28 18.80
CA ASP A 48 -3.85 -12.70 18.59
C ASP A 48 -4.90 -12.88 17.49
N LEU A 49 -4.45 -12.62 16.25
CA LEU A 49 -5.28 -12.69 15.05
C LEU A 49 -5.86 -14.09 14.86
N CYS A 50 -7.17 -14.20 14.68
CA CYS A 50 -7.87 -15.48 14.66
C CYS A 50 -8.62 -15.77 13.36
N ASP A 51 -9.16 -14.76 12.68
CA ASP A 51 -9.87 -14.93 11.41
C ASP A 51 -9.73 -13.68 10.52
N LEU A 52 -9.94 -13.86 9.20
CA LEU A 52 -9.81 -12.84 8.18
C LEU A 52 -10.89 -13.01 7.10
N PHE A 53 -11.60 -11.93 6.78
CA PHE A 53 -12.60 -11.95 5.72
C PHE A 53 -12.63 -10.66 4.90
N PHE A 54 -12.79 -10.79 3.58
CA PHE A 54 -12.93 -9.68 2.63
C PHE A 54 -14.33 -9.67 2.00
N VAL A 55 -14.98 -8.50 1.97
CA VAL A 55 -16.27 -8.29 1.28
C VAL A 55 -16.08 -7.77 -0.15
N SER A 56 -14.91 -7.23 -0.45
CA SER A 56 -14.47 -6.81 -1.78
C SER A 56 -12.95 -6.88 -1.84
N ASP A 57 -12.37 -6.71 -3.04
CA ASP A 57 -10.92 -6.75 -3.24
C ASP A 57 -10.16 -5.78 -2.32
N ASP A 58 -10.77 -4.64 -1.99
CA ASP A 58 -10.14 -3.63 -1.13
C ASP A 58 -10.55 -3.68 0.34
N VAL A 59 -11.72 -4.24 0.69
CA VAL A 59 -12.33 -4.07 2.02
C VAL A 59 -12.42 -5.40 2.75
N GLY A 60 -11.79 -5.46 3.92
CA GLY A 60 -11.77 -6.66 4.76
C GLY A 60 -11.51 -6.37 6.23
N TRP A 61 -11.62 -7.41 7.04
CA TRP A 61 -11.46 -7.35 8.49
C TRP A 61 -10.69 -8.54 9.05
N ILE A 62 -9.93 -8.29 10.09
CA ILE A 62 -9.29 -9.30 10.95
C ILE A 62 -9.90 -9.21 12.35
N THR A 63 -10.19 -10.35 12.96
CA THR A 63 -10.62 -10.45 14.36
C THR A 63 -9.50 -10.99 15.25
N THR A 64 -9.55 -10.67 16.54
CA THR A 64 -8.68 -11.22 17.59
C THR A 64 -9.44 -12.14 18.53
N THR A 65 -8.75 -13.10 19.19
CA THR A 65 -9.39 -14.01 20.14
C THR A 65 -9.46 -13.48 21.57
N SER A 66 -8.40 -12.81 22.05
CA SER A 66 -8.23 -12.42 23.45
C SER A 66 -8.44 -10.92 23.64
N TYR A 67 -8.07 -10.14 22.62
CA TYR A 67 -8.35 -8.72 22.57
C TYR A 67 -9.72 -8.51 21.92
N ASN A 68 -10.54 -7.59 22.44
CA ASN A 68 -11.84 -7.25 21.83
C ASN A 68 -11.66 -6.29 20.63
N GLU A 69 -10.64 -6.55 19.81
CA GLU A 69 -10.23 -5.69 18.71
C GLU A 69 -10.70 -6.29 17.38
N ILE A 70 -11.11 -5.41 16.49
CA ILE A 70 -11.39 -5.75 15.09
C ILE A 70 -10.55 -4.79 14.28
N PHE A 71 -9.77 -5.31 13.35
CA PHE A 71 -8.97 -4.50 12.43
C PHE A 71 -9.65 -4.46 11.07
N LYS A 72 -9.69 -3.28 10.44
CA LYS A 72 -10.28 -3.06 9.11
C LYS A 72 -9.23 -2.56 8.13
N THR A 73 -9.28 -3.07 6.90
CA THR A 73 -8.58 -2.53 5.73
C THR A 73 -9.57 -1.97 4.71
N THR A 74 -9.13 -0.99 3.93
CA THR A 74 -9.82 -0.46 2.74
C THR A 74 -8.87 -0.33 1.54
N ASP A 75 -7.73 -1.03 1.59
CA ASP A 75 -6.64 -0.99 0.61
C ASP A 75 -6.10 -2.40 0.29
N GLY A 76 -6.96 -3.41 0.39
CA GLY A 76 -6.61 -4.80 0.03
C GLY A 76 -5.69 -5.49 1.03
N GLY A 77 -5.66 -5.00 2.28
CA GLY A 77 -4.80 -5.54 3.33
C GLY A 77 -3.38 -4.96 3.35
N ALA A 78 -3.12 -3.89 2.60
CA ALA A 78 -1.85 -3.18 2.69
C ALA A 78 -1.69 -2.49 4.05
N THR A 79 -2.77 -1.91 4.59
CA THR A 79 -2.81 -1.34 5.95
C THR A 79 -4.09 -1.68 6.69
N PHE A 80 -4.01 -1.75 8.02
CA PHE A 80 -5.14 -1.99 8.90
C PHE A 80 -5.27 -0.89 9.96
N SER A 81 -6.51 -0.64 10.37
CA SER A 81 -6.86 0.30 11.44
C SER A 81 -7.85 -0.34 12.40
N THR A 82 -7.78 0.00 13.68
CA THR A 82 -8.76 -0.49 14.68
C THR A 82 -10.15 0.03 14.33
N GLN A 83 -11.08 -0.89 14.10
CA GLN A 83 -12.48 -0.59 13.90
C GLN A 83 -13.07 -0.12 15.24
N THR A 84 -13.51 1.13 15.25
CA THR A 84 -14.28 1.71 16.36
C THR A 84 -15.73 1.88 15.92
N THR A 85 -16.65 1.89 16.87
CA THR A 85 -18.00 2.42 16.66
C THR A 85 -17.97 3.92 16.93
N LEU A 86 -18.56 4.73 16.05
CA LEU A 86 -18.86 6.13 16.35
C LEU A 86 -19.90 6.24 17.47
#